data_AF-A0A7Y2Q4E3-F1
#
_entry.id   AF-A0A7Y2Q4E3-F1
#
_cell.length_a   1.000
_cell.length_b   1.000
_cell.length_c   1.000
_cell.angle_alpha   90.00
_cell.angle_beta   90.00
_cell.angle_gamma   90.00
#
_symmetry.space_group_name_H-M   'P 1'
#
loop_
_entity.id
_entity.type
_entity.pdbx_description
1 polymer ?
#
loop_
_entity_poly.entity_id
_entity_poly.type
_entity_poly.pdbx_seq_one_letter_code
_entity_poly.pdbx_strand_id
1 'polypeptide(L)' 'MKVNSLNVLVIDENRIRASIIEDGLREAGFDRVPHI' A
#
# COMPACT_ATOMS: atom_id res chain seq x y z
N MET A 1 -5.12 -15.04 13.09
CA MET A 1 -3.78 -14.45 13.20
C MET A 1 -3.98 -12.94 13.15
N LYS A 2 -3.65 -12.20 14.23
CA LYS A 2 -3.83 -10.73 14.24
C LYS A 2 -2.72 -10.17 13.36
N VAL A 3 -3.05 -9.74 12.14
CA VAL A 3 -2.09 -9.05 11.27
C VAL A 3 -1.66 -7.82 12.04
N ASN A 4 -0.41 -7.82 12.52
CA ASN A 4 0.16 -6.68 13.21
C ASN A 4 -0.01 -5.48 12.26
N SER A 5 -0.46 -4.33 12.76
CA SER A 5 -0.79 -3.16 11.93
C SER A 5 0.48 -2.63 11.25
N LEU A 6 0.83 -3.23 10.11
CA LEU A 6 2.01 -2.89 9.32
C LEU A 6 1.68 -1.67 8.46
N ASN A 7 2.51 -0.64 8.56
CA ASN A 7 2.42 0.52 7.68
C ASN A 7 3.37 0.31 6.50
N VAL A 8 2.87 0.51 5.29
CA VAL A 8 3.64 0.35 4.05
C VAL A 8 3.65 1.69 3.31
N LEU A 9 4.83 2.21 2.97
CA LEU A 9 4.97 3.47 2.23
C LEU A 9 5.39 3.16 0.79
N VAL A 10 4.60 3.61 -0.19
CA VAL A 10 4.93 3.50 -1.61
C VAL A 10 5.58 4.80 -2.07
N ILE A 11 6.84 4.74 -2.54
CA ILE A 11 7.56 5.90 -3.09
C ILE A 11 7.72 5.67 -4.58
N ASP A 12 7.01 6.46 -5.37
CA ASP A 12 7.01 6.29 -6.81
C ASP A 12 6.65 7.60 -7.52
N GLU A 13 7.49 8.03 -8.46
CA GLU A 13 7.25 9.24 -9.27
C GLU A 13 6.02 9.12 -10.20
N ASN A 14 5.62 7.90 -10.53
CA ASN A 14 4.48 7.61 -11.38
C ASN A 14 3.26 7.31 -10.51
N ARG A 15 2.32 8.27 -10.44
CA ARG A 15 1.08 8.16 -9.66
C ARG A 15 0.20 6.96 -10.06
N ILE A 16 0.17 6.58 -11.33
CA ILE A 16 -0.64 5.44 -11.78
C ILE A 16 -0.04 4.14 -11.23
N ARG A 17 1.28 3.99 -11.33
CA ARG A 17 1.99 2.83 -10.79
C ARG A 17 1.86 2.75 -9.27
N ALA A 18 1.98 3.89 -8.58
CA ALA A 18 1.74 3.97 -7.14
C ALA A 18 0.33 3.45 -6.77
N SER A 19 -0.72 3.93 -7.47
CA SER A 19 -2.10 3.50 -7.23
C SER A 19 -2.31 1.99 -7.41
N ILE A 20 -1.73 1.40 -8.47
CA ILE A 20 -1.84 -0.05 -8.73
C ILE A 20 -1.21 -0.85 -7.59
N ILE A 21 -0.06 -0.41 -7.08
CA ILE A 21 0.64 -1.07 -5.98
C ILE A 21 -0.16 -0.92 -4.68
N GLU A 22 -0.69 0.27 -4.39
CA GLU A 22 -1.52 0.50 -3.21
C GLU A 22 -2.75 -0.39 -3.19
N ASP A 23 -3.45 -0.51 -4.33
CA ASP A 23 -4.67 -1.31 -4.42
C ASP A 23 -4.36 -2.80 -4.23
N GLY A 24 -3.28 -3.31 -4.84
CA GLY A 24 -2.84 -4.69 -4.61
C GLY A 24 -2.44 -4.96 -3.15
N LEU A 25 -1.83 -3.98 -2.46
CA LEU A 25 -1.51 -4.09 -1.05
C LEU A 25 -2.77 -4.06 -0.17
N ARG A 26 -3.76 -3.23 -0.50
CA ARG A 26 -5.05 -3.21 0.19
C ARG A 26 -5.80 -4.52 0.02
N GLU A 27 -5.81 -5.09 -1.19
CA GLU A 27 -6.40 -6.42 -1.47
C GLU A 27 -5.71 -7.54 -0.68
N ALA A 28 -4.40 -7.41 -0.42
CA ALA A 28 -3.63 -8.34 0.41
C ALA A 28 -3.85 -8.16 1.93
N GLY A 29 -4.68 -7.18 2.34
CA GLY A 29 -5.02 -6.91 3.75
C GLY A 29 -4.11 -5.90 4.46
N PHE A 30 -3.33 -5.10 3.70
CA PHE A 30 -2.60 -3.97 4.25
C PHE A 30 -3.47 -2.71 4.20
N ASP A 31 -4.08 -2.32 5.32
CA ASP A 31 -5.02 -1.19 5.36
C ASP A 31 -4.33 0.19 5.34
N ARG A 32 -3.04 0.26 5.70
CA ARG A 32 -2.30 1.51 5.88
C ARG A 32 -1.19 1.66 4.85
N VAL A 33 -1.60 2.07 3.65
CA VAL A 33 -0.71 2.26 2.49
C VAL A 33 -0.84 3.68 1.92
N PRO A 34 -0.09 4.67 2.43
CA PRO A 34 0.07 5.96 1.78
C PRO A 34 1.14 5.93 0.68
N HIS A 35 0.97 6.72 -0.38
CA HIS A 35 2.02 7.08 -1.33
C HIS A 35 2.48 8.53 -1.17
N ILE A 36 3.74 8.79 -1.58
CA ILE A 36 4.34 10.12 -1.71
C ILE A 36 4.87 10.29 -3.12
#